data_AF-A0AAD8AMM3-F1
#
_entry.id   AF-A0AAD8AMM3-F1
#
_cell.length_a   1.000
_cell.length_b   1.000
_cell.length_c   1.000
_cell.angle_alpha   90.00
_cell.angle_beta   90.00
_cell.angle_gamma   90.00
#
_symmetry.space_group_name_H-M   'P 1'
#
loop_
_entity.id
_entity.type
_entity.pdbx_description
1 polymer ?
#
loop_
_entity_poly.entity_id
_entity_poly.type
_entity_poly.pdbx_seq_one_letter_code
_entity_poly.pdbx_strand_id
1 'polypeptide(L)'
;IRRSNQIRRSGGPTRSGDQAMQYNIFNEIPLNGSYSHSLLKLGGEELVSPKTITELSEKLLTSGIHLPGTCDVSGRHIVILDVSSVSKSSPECHQVASLLLYYSSLLRSEKLKDGFTVLILSGNGEETALDLLDKALALVAARVKIASVVLWRPTSLSSDKWQRNNSVLEICKLKCHIVREEVELHRYIAEDQAPDSCGGRANHDQLEWIEFHKELEPFLAQCQACGRRLVSIMSELRASDGQNQITRRQLHHQHRALNRILNDTDLQRLRREGNETLTRLEERAQWLPNSEDVRSIVLFPQMERNVFYIYIIRYVRFNPGGYYAFGTDCNTAEKK
;
A
#
# COMPACT_ATOMS: atom_id res chain seq x y z
N ILE A 1 60.11 -32.97 -39.59
CA ILE A 1 58.66 -33.19 -39.35
C ILE A 1 58.47 -33.37 -37.85
N ARG A 2 58.08 -32.29 -37.14
CA ARG A 2 57.86 -32.25 -35.67
C ARG A 2 56.36 -32.39 -35.39
N ARG A 3 55.95 -33.19 -34.41
CA ARG A 3 54.67 -33.04 -33.73
C ARG A 3 54.89 -33.11 -32.22
N SER A 4 54.47 -32.05 -31.57
CA SER A 4 54.60 -31.76 -30.14
C SER A 4 53.26 -31.99 -29.43
N ASN A 5 53.34 -32.40 -28.17
CA ASN A 5 52.23 -32.52 -27.23
C ASN A 5 51.43 -31.21 -27.10
N GLN A 6 50.10 -31.29 -27.17
CA GLN A 6 49.19 -30.21 -26.83
C GLN A 6 48.08 -30.71 -25.89
N ILE A 7 48.14 -30.21 -24.66
CA ILE A 7 47.14 -30.33 -23.61
C ILE A 7 45.94 -29.46 -24.01
N ARG A 8 44.75 -30.04 -24.18
CA ARG A 8 43.50 -29.30 -24.41
C ARG A 8 43.00 -28.68 -23.09
N ARG A 9 42.99 -27.34 -23.05
CA ARG A 9 42.10 -26.52 -22.21
C ARG A 9 40.84 -26.19 -23.00
N SER A 10 39.67 -26.40 -22.43
CA SER A 10 38.37 -25.88 -22.90
C SER A 10 37.41 -25.92 -21.71
N GLY A 11 36.66 -24.90 -21.31
CA GLY A 11 36.48 -23.51 -21.71
C GLY A 11 35.43 -22.97 -20.72
N GLY A 12 35.73 -21.88 -20.01
CA GLY A 12 34.85 -21.33 -18.96
C GLY A 12 33.60 -20.64 -19.54
N PRO A 13 32.53 -20.47 -18.74
CA PRO A 13 31.27 -19.93 -19.22
C PRO A 13 31.40 -18.45 -19.61
N THR A 14 30.77 -18.10 -20.73
CA THR A 14 30.72 -16.77 -21.33
C THR A 14 30.01 -15.74 -20.46
N ARG A 15 30.69 -14.61 -20.28
CA ARG A 15 30.39 -13.45 -19.43
C ARG A 15 29.23 -12.55 -19.92
N SER A 16 28.30 -13.08 -20.71
CA SER A 16 27.26 -12.30 -21.41
C SER A 16 25.85 -12.44 -20.82
N GLY A 17 25.59 -13.43 -19.94
CA GLY A 17 24.29 -13.62 -19.30
C GLY A 17 24.04 -12.73 -18.08
N ASP A 18 25.07 -12.48 -17.27
CA ASP A 18 24.92 -11.77 -15.99
C ASP A 18 24.81 -10.24 -16.13
N GLN A 19 25.34 -9.66 -17.20
CA GLN A 19 25.25 -8.21 -17.42
C GLN A 19 23.85 -7.77 -17.90
N ALA A 20 23.08 -8.65 -18.57
CA ALA A 20 21.74 -8.34 -19.03
C ALA A 20 20.68 -8.40 -17.92
N MET A 21 20.87 -9.22 -16.88
CA MET A 21 19.91 -9.31 -15.76
C MET A 21 20.02 -8.16 -14.76
N GLN A 22 21.20 -7.53 -14.59
CA GLN A 22 21.40 -6.53 -13.53
C GLN A 22 21.08 -5.09 -13.98
N TYR A 23 21.25 -4.77 -15.27
CA TYR A 23 20.94 -3.44 -15.81
C TYR A 23 19.44 -3.11 -15.87
N ASN A 24 18.56 -4.11 -15.72
CA ASN A 24 17.10 -3.93 -15.72
C ASN A 24 16.46 -3.79 -14.33
N ILE A 25 17.18 -4.08 -13.24
CA ILE A 25 16.56 -4.11 -11.90
C ILE A 25 16.23 -2.70 -11.37
N PHE A 26 16.93 -1.66 -11.86
CA PHE A 26 16.87 -0.30 -11.33
C PHE A 26 16.41 0.78 -12.33
N ASN A 27 16.34 0.46 -13.63
CA ASN A 27 15.83 1.39 -14.65
C ASN A 27 14.30 1.41 -14.77
N GLU A 28 13.61 0.53 -14.04
CA GLU A 28 12.14 0.47 -13.99
C GLU A 28 11.55 1.02 -12.68
N ILE A 29 12.23 1.94 -12.00
CA ILE A 29 11.61 2.68 -10.89
C ILE A 29 10.81 3.83 -11.53
N PRO A 30 9.47 3.79 -11.58
CA PRO A 30 8.72 4.92 -12.10
C PRO A 30 8.90 6.08 -11.13
N LEU A 31 9.61 7.12 -11.56
CA LEU A 31 9.52 8.44 -10.97
C LEU A 31 8.09 8.93 -11.21
N ASN A 32 7.24 8.79 -10.21
CA ASN A 32 5.78 8.86 -10.33
C ASN A 32 5.23 7.67 -11.13
N GLY A 33 4.30 6.93 -10.53
CA GLY A 33 3.41 6.08 -11.30
C GLY A 33 2.67 6.97 -12.31
N SER A 34 3.12 6.95 -13.56
CA SER A 34 2.28 7.36 -14.68
C SER A 34 1.26 6.24 -14.87
N TYR A 35 0.28 6.20 -13.97
CA TYR A 35 -0.96 5.52 -14.27
C TYR A 35 -1.58 6.29 -15.42
N SER A 36 -1.92 5.59 -16.50
CA SER A 36 -2.69 6.15 -17.59
C SER A 36 -3.93 6.82 -16.99
N HIS A 37 -3.93 8.16 -16.98
CA HIS A 37 -5.04 8.98 -16.50
C HIS A 37 -6.22 8.78 -17.45
N SER A 38 -7.04 7.75 -17.24
CA SER A 38 -8.39 7.77 -17.77
C SER A 38 -9.17 8.81 -16.97
N LEU A 39 -9.34 9.98 -17.59
CA LEU A 39 -10.15 11.10 -17.10
C LEU A 39 -11.60 10.65 -16.97
N LEU A 40 -12.12 10.63 -15.75
CA LEU A 40 -13.56 10.62 -15.54
C LEU A 40 -13.99 12.06 -15.29
N LYS A 41 -14.69 12.65 -16.26
CA LYS A 41 -15.37 13.93 -16.11
C LYS A 41 -16.82 13.68 -15.76
N LEU A 42 -17.23 14.10 -14.57
CA LEU A 42 -18.61 14.46 -14.26
C LEU A 42 -18.56 15.76 -13.47
N GLY A 43 -19.07 16.84 -14.05
CA GLY A 43 -19.19 18.15 -13.37
C GLY A 43 -17.99 19.10 -13.44
N GLY A 44 -16.92 18.78 -14.16
CA GLY A 44 -15.82 19.73 -14.43
C GLY A 44 -14.65 19.72 -13.44
N GLU A 45 -14.72 18.95 -12.36
CA GLU A 45 -13.58 18.74 -11.44
C GLU A 45 -12.81 17.46 -11.77
N GLU A 46 -11.48 17.57 -11.80
CA GLU A 46 -10.57 16.47 -12.06
C GLU A 46 -10.36 15.67 -10.77
N LEU A 47 -10.83 14.42 -10.74
CA LEU A 47 -10.57 13.54 -9.60
C LEU A 47 -9.15 12.97 -9.70
N VAL A 48 -8.21 13.58 -8.96
CA VAL A 48 -6.83 13.11 -8.83
C VAL A 48 -6.70 12.26 -7.57
N SER A 49 -6.04 11.10 -7.67
CA SER A 49 -5.73 10.28 -6.49
C SER A 49 -4.68 11.00 -5.65
N PRO A 50 -4.97 11.27 -4.36
CA PRO A 50 -3.97 11.81 -3.46
C PRO A 50 -2.78 10.87 -3.36
N LYS A 51 -1.56 11.42 -3.33
CA LYS A 51 -0.32 10.64 -3.20
C LYS A 51 0.11 10.44 -1.75
N THR A 52 -0.25 11.37 -0.89
CA THR A 52 0.09 11.35 0.53
C THR A 52 -1.11 11.78 1.37
N ILE A 53 -1.12 11.36 2.63
CA ILE A 53 -2.17 11.74 3.58
C ILE A 53 -2.27 13.25 3.78
N THR A 54 -1.17 13.98 3.60
CA THR A 54 -1.11 15.44 3.77
C THR A 54 -1.84 16.21 2.67
N GLU A 55 -2.15 15.56 1.55
CA GLU A 55 -2.97 16.14 0.48
C GLU A 55 -4.48 16.09 0.82
N LEU A 56 -4.86 15.36 1.87
CA LEU A 56 -6.23 15.28 2.38
C LEU A 56 -6.43 16.24 3.56
N SER A 57 -7.62 16.85 3.65
CA SER A 57 -7.93 17.73 4.77
C SER A 57 -8.20 16.95 6.06
N GLU A 58 -7.81 17.52 7.20
CA GLU A 58 -8.02 16.90 8.51
C GLU A 58 -9.51 16.65 8.82
N LYS A 59 -10.37 17.58 8.39
CA LYS A 59 -11.83 17.44 8.49
C LYS A 59 -12.35 16.21 7.72
N LEU A 60 -11.75 15.92 6.56
CA LEU A 60 -12.11 14.75 5.75
C LEU A 60 -11.59 13.46 6.39
N LEU A 61 -10.36 13.46 6.89
CA LEU A 61 -9.77 12.31 7.57
C LEU A 61 -10.51 11.94 8.87
N THR A 62 -11.20 12.89 9.49
CA THR A 62 -12.03 12.70 10.69
C THR A 62 -13.53 12.68 10.39
N SER A 63 -13.92 12.51 9.12
CA SER A 63 -15.32 12.58 8.67
C SER A 63 -16.18 11.36 9.04
N GLY A 64 -15.61 10.30 9.61
CA GLY A 64 -16.31 9.04 9.88
C GLY A 64 -16.08 7.96 8.82
N ILE A 65 -15.20 8.19 7.84
CA ILE A 65 -14.85 7.22 6.80
C ILE A 65 -13.45 6.69 7.06
N HIS A 66 -13.32 5.42 7.44
CA HIS A 66 -12.09 4.86 8.01
C HIS A 66 -11.62 3.61 7.26
N LEU A 67 -10.31 3.38 7.22
CA LEU A 67 -9.68 2.14 6.74
C LEU A 67 -9.01 1.42 7.92
N PRO A 68 -9.75 0.61 8.70
CA PRO A 68 -9.24 -0.04 9.91
C PRO A 68 -8.18 -1.13 9.67
N GLY A 69 -7.99 -1.55 8.42
CA GLY A 69 -7.13 -2.67 8.07
C GLY A 69 -7.75 -4.05 8.36
N THR A 70 -9.04 -4.10 8.70
CA THR A 70 -9.80 -5.35 8.81
C THR A 70 -10.26 -5.86 7.45
N CYS A 71 -10.60 -7.15 7.39
CA CYS A 71 -11.02 -7.83 6.17
C CYS A 71 -12.38 -8.53 6.33
N ASP A 72 -13.11 -8.64 5.23
CA ASP A 72 -14.33 -9.43 5.16
C ASP A 72 -14.02 -10.94 5.09
N VAL A 73 -15.04 -11.80 5.10
CA VAL A 73 -14.85 -13.27 5.04
C VAL A 73 -14.18 -13.77 3.75
N SER A 74 -14.11 -12.92 2.71
CA SER A 74 -13.42 -13.21 1.45
C SER A 74 -11.99 -12.64 1.43
N GLY A 75 -11.52 -12.05 2.52
CA GLY A 75 -10.19 -11.44 2.63
C GLY A 75 -10.07 -10.06 1.97
N ARG A 76 -11.19 -9.41 1.65
CA ARG A 76 -11.22 -8.06 1.07
C ARG A 76 -11.20 -7.02 2.18
N HIS A 77 -10.43 -5.95 2.00
CA HIS A 77 -10.37 -4.89 3.00
C HIS A 77 -11.72 -4.20 3.18
N ILE A 78 -12.01 -3.86 4.44
CA ILE A 78 -13.24 -3.16 4.81
C ILE A 78 -12.95 -1.67 4.95
N VAL A 79 -13.75 -0.84 4.29
CA VAL A 79 -13.85 0.60 4.56
C VAL A 79 -15.11 0.82 5.38
N ILE A 80 -14.97 1.46 6.54
CA ILE A 80 -16.09 1.76 7.44
C ILE A 80 -16.59 3.17 7.15
N LEU A 81 -17.91 3.35 7.07
CA LEU A 81 -18.59 4.64 7.03
C LEU A 81 -19.54 4.76 8.22
N ASP A 82 -19.22 5.64 9.16
CA ASP A 82 -20.12 6.05 10.24
C ASP A 82 -21.02 7.20 9.78
N VAL A 83 -22.30 6.89 9.60
CA VAL A 83 -23.33 7.83 9.12
C VAL A 83 -23.45 9.04 10.04
N SER A 84 -23.32 8.87 11.36
CA SER A 84 -23.47 9.96 12.32
C SER A 84 -22.35 10.98 12.18
N SER A 85 -21.13 10.50 11.94
CA SER A 85 -19.94 11.34 11.76
C SER A 85 -19.92 12.00 10.38
N VAL A 86 -20.33 11.27 9.33
CA VAL A 86 -20.45 11.81 7.97
C VAL A 86 -21.51 12.90 7.90
N SER A 87 -22.64 12.72 8.58
CA SER A 87 -23.70 13.73 8.61
C SER A 87 -23.28 15.03 9.33
N LYS A 88 -22.41 14.94 10.34
CA LYS A 88 -21.86 16.11 11.06
C LYS A 88 -20.80 16.84 10.23
N SER A 89 -19.92 16.10 9.57
CA SER A 89 -18.82 16.67 8.78
C SER A 89 -19.28 17.16 7.41
N SER A 90 -20.34 16.55 6.85
CA SER A 90 -20.95 16.83 5.55
C SER A 90 -19.92 16.98 4.42
N PRO A 91 -19.08 15.97 4.15
CA PRO A 91 -18.09 16.04 3.09
C PRO A 91 -18.77 15.96 1.71
N GLU A 92 -18.10 16.49 0.70
CA GLU A 92 -18.59 16.42 -0.68
C GLU A 92 -18.24 15.08 -1.34
N CYS A 93 -19.01 14.64 -2.34
CA CYS A 93 -18.82 13.32 -2.95
C CYS A 93 -17.44 13.17 -3.60
N HIS A 94 -16.88 14.25 -4.17
CA HIS A 94 -15.54 14.25 -4.74
C HIS A 94 -14.46 14.07 -3.66
N GLN A 95 -14.67 14.61 -2.46
CA GLN A 95 -13.74 14.46 -1.33
C GLN A 95 -13.73 13.01 -0.83
N VAL A 96 -14.92 12.41 -0.69
CA VAL A 96 -15.06 10.99 -0.35
C VAL A 96 -14.41 10.11 -1.42
N ALA A 97 -14.63 10.42 -2.70
CA ALA A 97 -14.00 9.71 -3.80
C ALA A 97 -12.47 9.80 -3.75
N SER A 98 -11.90 10.99 -3.51
CA SER A 98 -10.46 11.18 -3.32
C SER A 98 -9.91 10.39 -2.12
N LEU A 99 -10.64 10.35 -1.00
CA LEU A 99 -10.27 9.56 0.17
C LEU A 99 -10.25 8.06 -0.14
N LEU A 100 -11.26 7.55 -0.85
CA LEU A 100 -11.33 6.14 -1.27
C LEU A 100 -10.19 5.78 -2.24
N LEU A 101 -9.83 6.69 -3.14
CA LEU A 101 -8.66 6.51 -4.01
C LEU A 101 -7.36 6.45 -3.19
N TYR A 102 -7.19 7.35 -2.23
CA TYR A 102 -6.04 7.31 -1.32
C TYR A 102 -5.99 6.00 -0.54
N TYR A 103 -7.08 5.56 0.08
CA TYR A 103 -7.16 4.26 0.76
C TYR A 103 -6.79 3.11 -0.16
N SER A 104 -7.30 3.10 -1.39
CA SER A 104 -6.92 2.07 -2.36
C SER A 104 -5.42 2.05 -2.68
N SER A 105 -4.73 3.19 -2.61
CA SER A 105 -3.28 3.27 -2.86
C SER A 105 -2.44 2.66 -1.74
N LEU A 106 -2.99 2.57 -0.52
CA LEU A 106 -2.32 1.99 0.65
C LEU A 106 -2.39 0.45 0.65
N LEU A 107 -3.41 -0.12 0.00
CA LEU A 107 -3.66 -1.55 0.00
C LEU A 107 -2.75 -2.26 -1.02
N ARG A 108 -2.25 -3.45 -0.65
CA ARG A 108 -1.42 -4.26 -1.55
C ARG A 108 -2.22 -4.72 -2.78
N SER A 109 -1.58 -4.67 -3.95
CA SER A 109 -2.18 -5.03 -5.25
C SER A 109 -2.81 -6.43 -5.27
N GLU A 110 -2.24 -7.40 -4.55
CA GLU A 110 -2.76 -8.76 -4.47
C GLU A 110 -4.14 -8.84 -3.81
N LYS A 111 -4.38 -8.03 -2.77
CA LYS A 111 -5.65 -7.98 -2.04
C LYS A 111 -6.69 -7.06 -2.70
N LEU A 112 -6.26 -6.17 -3.62
CA LEU A 112 -7.16 -5.28 -4.37
C LEU A 112 -7.85 -5.98 -5.57
N LYS A 113 -7.34 -7.14 -6.03
CA LYS A 113 -7.92 -7.87 -7.17
C LYS A 113 -9.39 -8.20 -6.96
N ASP A 114 -9.78 -8.45 -5.71
CA ASP A 114 -11.14 -8.79 -5.34
C ASP A 114 -11.99 -7.59 -4.93
N GLY A 115 -11.38 -6.40 -4.85
CA GLY A 115 -12.01 -5.14 -4.48
C GLY A 115 -12.08 -4.92 -2.97
N PHE A 116 -12.73 -3.82 -2.55
CA PHE A 116 -13.02 -3.55 -1.14
C PHE A 116 -14.50 -3.74 -0.81
N THR A 117 -14.79 -3.97 0.48
CA THR A 117 -16.14 -4.02 1.03
C THR A 117 -16.39 -2.74 1.82
N VAL A 118 -17.52 -2.08 1.59
CA VAL A 118 -17.90 -0.89 2.35
C VAL A 118 -18.90 -1.31 3.43
N LEU A 119 -18.55 -1.13 4.70
CA LEU A 119 -19.44 -1.32 5.84
C LEU A 119 -19.99 0.03 6.28
N ILE A 120 -21.31 0.18 6.25
CA ILE A 120 -22.01 1.40 6.67
C ILE A 120 -22.62 1.13 8.04
N LEU A 121 -22.27 1.94 9.02
CA LEU A 121 -22.83 1.89 10.37
C LEU A 121 -24.02 2.85 10.44
N SER A 122 -25.21 2.35 10.76
CA SER A 122 -26.42 3.18 10.84
C SER A 122 -26.30 4.32 11.85
N GLY A 123 -26.96 5.43 11.51
CA GLY A 123 -27.02 6.64 12.32
C GLY A 123 -28.08 7.61 11.80
N ASN A 124 -28.16 8.79 12.40
CA ASN A 124 -29.05 9.85 11.92
C ASN A 124 -28.54 10.40 10.58
N GLY A 125 -29.41 10.52 9.58
CA GLY A 125 -29.02 11.02 8.24
C GLY A 125 -28.58 9.92 7.26
N GLU A 126 -29.06 8.68 7.45
CA GLU A 126 -28.67 7.54 6.61
C GLU A 126 -28.95 7.76 5.11
N GLU A 127 -30.08 8.38 4.76
CA GLU A 127 -30.44 8.63 3.35
C GLU A 127 -29.43 9.56 2.66
N THR A 128 -29.01 10.63 3.34
CA THR A 128 -28.05 11.59 2.77
C THR A 128 -26.65 10.99 2.68
N ALA A 129 -26.25 10.19 3.69
CA ALA A 129 -24.98 9.48 3.65
C ALA A 129 -24.92 8.42 2.54
N LEU A 130 -26.03 7.72 2.29
CA LEU A 130 -26.14 6.73 1.21
C LEU A 130 -26.10 7.39 -0.18
N ASP A 131 -26.82 8.50 -0.39
CA ASP A 131 -26.75 9.26 -1.66
C ASP A 131 -25.35 9.82 -1.91
N LEU A 132 -24.70 10.36 -0.88
CA LEU A 132 -23.32 10.81 -0.93
C LEU A 132 -22.37 9.68 -1.33
N LEU A 133 -22.49 8.52 -0.67
CA LEU A 133 -21.67 7.35 -0.94
C LEU A 133 -21.93 6.83 -2.35
N ASP A 134 -23.19 6.73 -2.78
CA ASP A 134 -23.55 6.26 -4.12
C ASP A 134 -22.89 7.10 -5.23
N LYS A 135 -22.94 8.44 -5.07
CA LYS A 135 -22.24 9.39 -5.95
C LYS A 135 -20.72 9.19 -5.92
N ALA A 136 -20.13 9.08 -4.73
CA ALA A 136 -18.68 8.91 -4.58
C ALA A 136 -18.19 7.58 -5.16
N LEU A 137 -18.91 6.49 -4.92
CA LEU A 137 -18.61 5.16 -5.47
C LEU A 137 -18.71 5.15 -6.99
N ALA A 138 -19.70 5.85 -7.57
CA ALA A 138 -19.81 6.01 -9.01
C ALA A 138 -18.61 6.76 -9.61
N LEU A 139 -18.04 7.74 -8.90
CA LEU A 139 -16.85 8.48 -9.34
C LEU A 139 -15.58 7.61 -9.34
N VAL A 140 -15.45 6.65 -8.41
CA VAL A 140 -14.25 5.80 -8.30
C VAL A 140 -14.37 4.47 -9.03
N ALA A 141 -15.56 4.10 -9.51
CA ALA A 141 -15.87 2.78 -10.07
C ALA A 141 -14.94 2.33 -11.22
N ALA A 142 -14.39 3.25 -12.01
CA ALA A 142 -13.46 2.87 -13.09
C ALA A 142 -12.02 2.62 -12.61
N ARG A 143 -11.69 2.99 -11.37
CA ARG A 143 -10.33 2.87 -10.82
C ARG A 143 -10.25 1.90 -9.66
N VAL A 144 -11.33 1.77 -8.88
CA VAL A 144 -11.36 0.85 -7.76
C VAL A 144 -12.58 -0.05 -7.83
N LYS A 145 -12.32 -1.34 -7.65
CA LYS A 145 -13.34 -2.38 -7.61
C LYS A 145 -14.00 -2.37 -6.24
N ILE A 146 -15.30 -2.14 -6.22
CA ILE A 146 -16.12 -2.24 -5.01
C ILE A 146 -16.87 -3.56 -5.09
N ALA A 147 -16.63 -4.44 -4.13
CA ALA A 147 -17.07 -5.82 -4.24
C ALA A 147 -18.41 -6.06 -3.53
N SER A 148 -18.63 -5.37 -2.41
CA SER A 148 -19.86 -5.45 -1.62
C SER A 148 -20.08 -4.17 -0.84
N VAL A 149 -21.35 -3.82 -0.62
CA VAL A 149 -21.76 -2.78 0.32
C VAL A 149 -22.68 -3.43 1.35
N VAL A 150 -22.35 -3.27 2.63
CA VAL A 150 -23.10 -3.85 3.75
C VAL A 150 -23.54 -2.71 4.66
N LEU A 151 -24.84 -2.64 4.95
CA LEU A 151 -25.42 -1.67 5.87
C LEU A 151 -25.82 -2.37 7.16
N TRP A 152 -25.14 -2.03 8.25
CA TRP A 152 -25.48 -2.46 9.60
C TRP A 152 -26.57 -1.56 10.18
N ARG A 153 -27.80 -2.08 10.24
CA ARG A 153 -28.97 -1.38 10.80
C ARG A 153 -29.66 -2.24 11.87
N PRO A 154 -29.33 -2.08 13.16
CA PRO A 154 -30.00 -2.83 14.22
C PRO A 154 -31.51 -2.54 14.23
N THR A 155 -32.30 -3.55 14.59
CA THR A 155 -33.78 -3.56 14.52
C THR A 155 -34.46 -2.41 15.30
N SER A 156 -33.74 -1.73 16.20
CA SER A 156 -34.21 -0.56 16.95
C SER A 156 -34.35 0.72 16.10
N LEU A 157 -33.80 0.77 14.89
CA LEU A 157 -33.81 1.95 14.02
C LEU A 157 -34.81 1.75 12.86
N SER A 158 -36.00 2.34 13.00
CA SER A 158 -37.07 2.30 11.99
C SER A 158 -36.85 3.37 10.91
N SER A 159 -36.39 2.97 9.72
CA SER A 159 -36.49 3.79 8.52
C SER A 159 -37.20 3.01 7.41
N ASP A 160 -38.20 3.64 6.81
CA ASP A 160 -39.21 2.98 5.97
C ASP A 160 -38.80 2.80 4.50
N LYS A 161 -37.77 3.48 4.00
CA LYS A 161 -37.43 3.42 2.56
C LYS A 161 -36.61 2.19 2.16
N TRP A 162 -35.78 1.65 3.07
CA TRP A 162 -34.83 0.57 2.79
C TRP A 162 -35.20 -0.67 3.60
N GLN A 163 -36.44 -1.16 3.45
CA GLN A 163 -36.97 -2.29 4.24
C GLN A 163 -36.60 -3.66 3.68
N ARG A 164 -36.37 -3.79 2.36
CA ARG A 164 -36.02 -5.08 1.74
C ARG A 164 -34.52 -5.38 1.89
N ASN A 165 -34.22 -6.59 2.35
CA ASN A 165 -32.86 -7.14 2.31
C ASN A 165 -32.41 -7.14 0.84
N ASN A 166 -31.25 -6.55 0.54
CA ASN A 166 -30.66 -6.42 -0.80
C ASN A 166 -31.29 -5.33 -1.70
N SER A 167 -30.94 -4.08 -1.40
CA SER A 167 -31.35 -2.89 -2.13
C SER A 167 -30.23 -2.42 -3.05
N VAL A 168 -30.54 -1.87 -4.21
CA VAL A 168 -29.53 -1.47 -5.20
C VAL A 168 -29.35 0.03 -5.14
N LEU A 169 -28.11 0.48 -4.98
CA LEU A 169 -27.74 1.89 -5.05
C LEU A 169 -28.04 2.45 -6.45
N GLU A 170 -28.63 3.63 -6.52
CA GLU A 170 -29.26 4.14 -7.73
C GLU A 170 -28.23 4.52 -8.81
N ILE A 171 -27.08 5.07 -8.43
CA ILE A 171 -26.10 5.63 -9.36
C ILE A 171 -25.04 4.59 -9.71
N CYS A 172 -24.35 4.05 -8.70
CA CYS A 172 -23.27 3.07 -8.90
C CYS A 172 -23.77 1.65 -9.21
N LYS A 173 -25.08 1.39 -9.05
CA LYS A 173 -25.75 0.10 -9.32
C LYS A 173 -25.21 -1.07 -8.48
N LEU A 174 -24.57 -0.78 -7.35
CA LEU A 174 -24.07 -1.79 -6.43
C LEU A 174 -25.19 -2.30 -5.51
N LYS A 175 -25.10 -3.59 -5.15
CA LYS A 175 -25.99 -4.21 -4.17
C LYS A 175 -25.56 -3.80 -2.77
N CYS A 176 -26.52 -3.31 -1.99
CA CYS A 176 -26.41 -2.97 -0.58
C CYS A 176 -27.16 -4.01 0.25
N HIS A 177 -26.39 -4.78 1.03
CA HIS A 177 -26.88 -5.81 1.92
C HIS A 177 -27.24 -5.21 3.27
N ILE A 178 -28.53 -5.16 3.59
CA ILE A 178 -29.02 -4.63 4.86
C ILE A 178 -29.01 -5.76 5.88
N VAL A 179 -28.27 -5.58 6.96
CA VAL A 179 -28.04 -6.55 8.02
C VAL A 179 -28.55 -5.97 9.34
N ARG A 180 -29.36 -6.74 10.07
CA ARG A 180 -29.99 -6.28 11.32
C ARG A 180 -29.53 -7.01 12.57
N GLU A 181 -28.91 -8.17 12.40
CA GLU A 181 -28.46 -9.05 13.46
C GLU A 181 -27.00 -9.42 13.25
N GLU A 182 -26.25 -9.55 14.35
CA GLU A 182 -24.82 -9.88 14.32
C GLU A 182 -24.58 -11.23 13.63
N VAL A 183 -25.46 -12.20 13.85
CA VAL A 183 -25.39 -13.53 13.21
C VAL A 183 -25.48 -13.43 11.67
N GLU A 184 -26.23 -12.47 11.14
CA GLU A 184 -26.28 -12.22 9.70
C GLU A 184 -25.03 -11.46 9.23
N LEU A 185 -24.51 -10.54 10.04
CA LEU A 185 -23.26 -9.81 9.74
C LEU A 185 -22.08 -10.77 9.59
N HIS A 186 -22.02 -11.81 10.42
CA HIS A 186 -20.99 -12.86 10.39
C HIS A 186 -20.92 -13.64 9.07
N ARG A 187 -21.93 -13.55 8.21
CA ARG A 187 -21.87 -14.10 6.84
C ARG A 187 -21.01 -13.26 5.90
N TYR A 188 -20.77 -12.01 6.25
CA TYR A 188 -20.00 -11.05 5.46
C TYR A 188 -18.68 -10.69 6.14
N ILE A 189 -18.67 -10.49 7.47
CA ILE A 189 -17.51 -10.02 8.23
C ILE A 189 -17.39 -10.86 9.51
N ALA A 190 -16.23 -11.48 9.74
CA ALA A 190 -16.01 -12.27 10.96
C ALA A 190 -16.00 -11.40 12.23
N GLU A 191 -16.32 -12.01 13.38
CA GLU A 191 -16.49 -11.30 14.66
C GLU A 191 -15.25 -10.51 15.09
N ASP A 192 -14.05 -11.05 14.82
CA ASP A 192 -12.76 -10.42 15.11
C ASP A 192 -12.38 -9.31 14.13
N GLN A 193 -13.11 -9.19 13.01
CA GLN A 193 -12.91 -8.19 11.95
C GLN A 193 -13.98 -7.10 11.96
N ALA A 194 -15.13 -7.35 12.59
CA ALA A 194 -16.22 -6.40 12.74
C ALA A 194 -15.90 -5.39 13.86
N PRO A 195 -16.31 -4.11 13.73
CA PRO A 195 -16.17 -3.14 14.81
C PRO A 195 -17.12 -3.43 15.98
N ASP A 196 -16.77 -2.93 17.16
CA ASP A 196 -17.55 -3.11 18.40
C ASP A 196 -19.00 -2.57 18.27
N SER A 197 -19.22 -1.54 17.44
CA SER A 197 -20.53 -0.94 17.18
C SER A 197 -21.55 -1.88 16.51
N CYS A 198 -21.08 -3.01 15.96
CA CYS A 198 -21.92 -4.05 15.37
C CYS A 198 -21.61 -5.44 15.95
N GLY A 199 -21.22 -5.51 17.22
CA GLY A 199 -21.02 -6.77 17.94
C GLY A 199 -19.69 -7.47 17.67
N GLY A 200 -18.74 -6.77 17.05
CA GLY A 200 -17.41 -7.31 16.82
C GLY A 200 -16.41 -6.99 17.95
N ARG A 201 -15.14 -7.25 17.67
CA ARG A 201 -14.00 -6.99 18.58
C ARG A 201 -12.87 -6.17 17.95
N ALA A 202 -13.05 -5.73 16.69
CA ALA A 202 -12.02 -4.97 16.01
C ALA A 202 -11.98 -3.55 16.54
N ASN A 203 -10.81 -3.16 17.04
CA ASN A 203 -10.56 -1.80 17.52
C ASN A 203 -9.78 -1.02 16.46
N HIS A 204 -10.14 0.25 16.31
CA HIS A 204 -9.51 1.16 15.39
C HIS A 204 -9.55 2.59 15.94
N ASP A 205 -8.37 3.15 16.22
CA ASP A 205 -8.23 4.56 16.54
C ASP A 205 -7.88 5.36 15.28
N GLN A 206 -8.83 6.18 14.83
CA GLN A 206 -8.66 6.96 13.60
C GLN A 206 -7.59 8.06 13.75
N LEU A 207 -7.43 8.66 14.93
CA LEU A 207 -6.44 9.72 15.13
C LEU A 207 -5.03 9.15 15.10
N GLU A 208 -4.82 8.03 15.80
CA GLU A 208 -3.54 7.31 15.77
C GLU A 208 -3.23 6.80 14.36
N TRP A 209 -4.24 6.33 13.60
CA TRP A 209 -4.07 5.94 12.20
C TRP A 209 -3.58 7.10 11.32
N ILE A 210 -4.20 8.28 11.44
CA ILE A 210 -3.82 9.48 10.68
C ILE A 210 -2.38 9.86 10.99
N GLU A 211 -2.05 9.92 12.28
CA GLU A 211 -0.75 10.33 12.76
C GLU A 211 0.35 9.33 12.37
N PHE A 212 0.06 8.03 12.47
CA PHE A 212 0.94 6.96 11.97
C PHE A 212 1.27 7.17 10.48
N HIS A 213 0.27 7.38 9.63
CA HIS A 213 0.50 7.58 8.19
C HIS A 213 1.23 8.90 7.87
N LYS A 214 0.94 9.99 8.59
CA LYS A 214 1.66 11.27 8.45
C LYS A 214 3.15 11.15 8.78
N GLU A 215 3.51 10.27 9.70
CA GLU A 215 4.91 10.01 10.06
C GLU A 215 5.56 8.98 9.13
N LEU A 216 4.83 7.92 8.78
CA LEU A 216 5.33 6.84 7.94
C LEU A 216 5.67 7.31 6.54
N GLU A 217 4.79 8.05 5.87
CA GLU A 217 4.95 8.37 4.44
C GLU A 217 6.21 9.21 4.15
N PRO A 218 6.49 10.31 4.87
CA PRO A 218 7.73 11.06 4.68
C PRO A 218 8.98 10.23 5.02
N PHE A 219 8.89 9.39 6.06
CA PHE A 219 9.98 8.51 6.45
C PHE A 219 10.30 7.48 5.35
N LEU A 220 9.28 6.85 4.77
CA LEU A 220 9.43 5.95 3.62
C LEU A 220 10.01 6.67 2.41
N ALA A 221 9.53 7.88 2.10
CA ALA A 221 10.05 8.69 1.00
C ALA A 221 11.55 9.01 1.17
N GLN A 222 11.96 9.37 2.40
CA GLN A 222 13.36 9.61 2.74
C GLN A 222 14.20 8.33 2.58
N CYS A 223 13.73 7.19 3.11
CA CYS A 223 14.40 5.90 3.00
C CYS A 223 14.61 5.51 1.52
N GLN A 224 13.58 5.65 0.70
CA GLN A 224 13.66 5.34 -0.72
C GLN A 224 14.62 6.28 -1.47
N ALA A 225 14.60 7.58 -1.18
CA ALA A 225 15.50 8.54 -1.80
C ALA A 225 16.97 8.24 -1.47
N CYS A 226 17.28 7.99 -0.19
CA CYS A 226 18.60 7.55 0.25
C CYS A 226 19.01 6.22 -0.41
N GLY A 227 18.11 5.24 -0.43
CA GLY A 227 18.34 3.93 -1.05
C GLY A 227 18.67 4.02 -2.54
N ARG A 228 17.93 4.84 -3.31
CA ARG A 228 18.20 5.07 -4.73
C ARG A 228 19.59 5.66 -4.96
N ARG A 229 19.99 6.65 -4.16
CA ARG A 229 21.32 7.28 -4.27
C ARG A 229 22.44 6.30 -3.94
N LEU A 230 22.27 5.51 -2.87
CA LEU A 230 23.21 4.45 -2.48
C LEU A 230 23.41 3.44 -3.62
N VAL A 231 22.32 2.93 -4.18
CA VAL A 231 22.37 1.97 -5.27
C VAL A 231 23.02 2.56 -6.52
N SER A 232 22.70 3.81 -6.88
CA SER A 232 23.29 4.50 -8.02
C SER A 232 24.81 4.54 -7.91
N ILE A 233 25.31 4.98 -6.75
CA ILE A 233 26.75 5.10 -6.51
C ILE A 233 27.42 3.72 -6.43
N MET A 234 26.79 2.73 -5.79
CA MET A 234 27.31 1.36 -5.80
C MET A 234 27.40 0.78 -7.21
N SER A 235 26.46 1.13 -8.09
CA SER A 235 26.46 0.70 -9.49
C SER A 235 27.58 1.39 -10.28
N GLU A 236 27.79 2.70 -10.06
CA GLU A 236 28.94 3.44 -10.62
C GLU A 236 30.28 2.83 -10.19
N LEU A 237 30.41 2.50 -8.89
CA LEU A 237 31.60 1.86 -8.35
C LEU A 237 31.85 0.48 -8.99
N ARG A 238 30.82 -0.34 -9.15
CA ARG A 238 30.93 -1.67 -9.80
C ARG A 238 31.26 -1.59 -11.29
N ALA A 239 30.68 -0.64 -12.01
CA ALA A 239 30.98 -0.43 -13.44
C ALA A 239 32.46 -0.09 -13.67
N SER A 240 33.10 0.53 -12.67
CA SER A 240 34.48 0.95 -12.73
C SER A 240 35.51 -0.14 -12.36
N ASP A 241 35.05 -1.29 -11.88
CA ASP A 241 35.87 -2.42 -11.40
C ASP A 241 36.27 -3.42 -12.52
N GLY A 242 35.81 -3.19 -13.75
CA GLY A 242 36.10 -4.04 -14.92
C GLY A 242 37.49 -3.87 -15.55
N GLN A 243 38.32 -2.96 -15.02
CA GLN A 243 39.66 -2.67 -15.54
C GLN A 243 40.73 -3.38 -14.69
N ASN A 244 41.54 -4.26 -15.30
CA ASN A 244 42.58 -5.08 -14.65
C ASN A 244 43.70 -4.29 -13.91
N GLN A 245 43.69 -2.96 -13.94
CA GLN A 245 44.68 -2.08 -13.31
C GLN A 245 43.97 -0.92 -12.61
N ILE A 246 43.99 -0.91 -11.28
CA ILE A 246 43.44 0.20 -10.47
C ILE A 246 44.39 1.39 -10.60
N THR A 247 43.96 2.43 -11.33
CA THR A 247 44.74 3.67 -11.43
C THR A 247 44.54 4.57 -10.20
N ARG A 248 45.51 5.43 -9.90
CA ARG A 248 45.36 6.45 -8.84
C ARG A 248 44.14 7.34 -9.03
N ARG A 249 43.80 7.66 -10.29
CA ARG A 249 42.59 8.44 -10.64
C ARG A 249 41.32 7.68 -10.29
N GLN A 250 41.30 6.38 -10.56
CA GLN A 250 40.20 5.48 -10.24
C GLN A 250 39.97 5.38 -8.72
N LEU A 251 41.03 5.21 -7.94
CA LEU A 251 40.95 5.22 -6.47
C LEU A 251 40.41 6.54 -5.92
N HIS A 252 40.89 7.68 -6.43
CA HIS A 252 40.38 9.00 -6.02
C HIS A 252 38.91 9.21 -6.42
N HIS A 253 38.48 8.66 -7.55
CA HIS A 253 37.08 8.70 -7.96
C HIS A 253 36.20 7.89 -7.01
N GLN A 254 36.58 6.64 -6.71
CA GLN A 254 35.88 5.76 -5.77
C GLN A 254 35.80 6.38 -4.36
N HIS A 255 36.92 6.93 -3.87
CA HIS A 255 36.97 7.60 -2.57
C HIS A 255 36.03 8.82 -2.51
N ARG A 256 36.00 9.65 -3.57
CA ARG A 256 35.05 10.78 -3.63
C ARG A 256 33.60 10.31 -3.69
N ALA A 257 33.30 9.26 -4.45
CA ALA A 257 31.95 8.71 -4.55
C ALA A 257 31.45 8.16 -3.20
N LEU A 258 32.30 7.43 -2.46
CA LEU A 258 31.99 6.96 -1.11
C LEU A 258 31.83 8.11 -0.11
N ASN A 259 32.72 9.11 -0.15
CA ASN A 259 32.60 10.27 0.74
C ASN A 259 31.33 11.08 0.48
N ARG A 260 30.83 11.14 -0.76
CA ARG A 260 29.54 11.79 -1.06
C ARG A 260 28.39 11.09 -0.37
N ILE A 261 28.36 9.76 -0.34
CA ILE A 261 27.36 8.99 0.39
C ILE A 261 27.46 9.28 1.89
N LEU A 262 28.66 9.15 2.46
CA LEU A 262 28.85 9.25 3.91
C LEU A 262 28.50 10.65 4.44
N ASN A 263 28.63 11.66 3.57
CA ASN A 263 28.27 13.05 3.84
C ASN A 263 26.89 13.43 3.30
N ASP A 264 26.07 12.48 2.84
CA ASP A 264 24.69 12.73 2.44
C ASP A 264 23.88 13.12 3.68
N THR A 265 23.32 14.33 3.64
CA THR A 265 22.60 14.92 4.78
C THR A 265 21.35 14.13 5.14
N ASP A 266 20.64 13.57 4.17
CA ASP A 266 19.44 12.77 4.44
C ASP A 266 19.82 11.42 5.02
N LEU A 267 20.92 10.82 4.56
CA LEU A 267 21.43 9.57 5.13
C LEU A 267 21.89 9.78 6.57
N GLN A 268 22.59 10.88 6.86
CA GLN A 268 23.01 11.23 8.22
C GLN A 268 21.80 11.48 9.12
N ARG A 269 20.78 12.19 8.61
CA ARG A 269 19.52 12.41 9.32
C ARG A 269 18.82 11.09 9.62
N LEU A 270 18.70 10.21 8.64
CA LEU A 270 18.08 8.89 8.77
C LEU A 270 18.81 8.01 9.79
N ARG A 271 20.16 8.09 9.83
CA ARG A 271 20.96 7.40 10.86
C ARG A 271 20.77 7.96 12.27
N ARG A 272 20.48 9.26 12.40
CA ARG A 272 20.31 9.94 13.69
C ARG A 272 18.88 9.78 14.23
N GLU A 273 17.88 10.05 13.39
CA GLU A 273 16.47 10.18 13.77
C GLU A 273 15.63 8.96 13.40
N GLY A 274 16.16 8.04 12.59
CA GLY A 274 15.39 6.91 12.06
C GLY A 274 14.92 5.95 13.16
N ASN A 275 15.76 5.65 14.15
CA ASN A 275 15.36 4.78 15.26
C ASN A 275 14.25 5.42 16.12
N GLU A 276 14.34 6.72 16.38
CA GLU A 276 13.30 7.45 17.13
C GLU A 276 11.97 7.47 16.37
N THR A 277 12.03 7.69 15.06
CA THR A 277 10.85 7.64 14.17
C THR A 277 10.21 6.24 14.16
N LEU A 278 11.04 5.19 14.08
CA LEU A 278 10.55 3.81 14.17
C LEU A 278 9.90 3.51 15.52
N THR A 279 10.47 4.00 16.63
CA THR A 279 9.87 3.85 17.97
C THR A 279 8.51 4.54 18.07
N ARG A 280 8.36 5.76 17.53
CA ARG A 280 7.04 6.43 17.51
C ARG A 280 6.03 5.70 16.65
N LEU A 281 6.45 5.17 15.49
CA LEU A 281 5.60 4.31 14.66
C LEU A 281 5.21 3.01 15.39
N GLU A 282 6.13 2.41 16.15
CA GLU A 282 5.89 1.23 17.00
C GLU A 282 4.86 1.52 18.08
N GLU A 283 4.96 2.66 18.77
CA GLU A 283 4.01 3.10 19.81
C GLU A 283 2.62 3.32 19.23
N ARG A 284 2.52 4.03 18.10
CA ARG A 284 1.24 4.29 17.40
C ARG A 284 0.57 3.02 16.89
N ALA A 285 1.35 2.08 16.38
CA ALA A 285 0.84 0.81 15.87
C ALA A 285 0.14 -0.06 16.94
N GLN A 286 0.40 0.16 18.24
CA GLN A 286 -0.29 -0.55 19.32
C GLN A 286 -1.80 -0.26 19.35
N TRP A 287 -2.20 0.91 18.87
CA TRP A 287 -3.60 1.34 18.75
C TRP A 287 -4.29 0.86 17.47
N LEU A 288 -3.55 0.16 16.60
CA LEU A 288 -4.01 -0.35 15.31
C LEU A 288 -3.83 -1.88 15.20
N PRO A 289 -4.26 -2.67 16.20
CA PRO A 289 -3.90 -4.10 16.32
C PRO A 289 -4.48 -4.97 15.20
N ASN A 290 -5.61 -4.56 14.61
CA ASN A 290 -6.31 -5.28 13.56
C ASN A 290 -5.74 -5.00 12.15
N SER A 291 -4.90 -3.96 11.99
CA SER A 291 -4.29 -3.63 10.70
C SER A 291 -3.05 -4.48 10.44
N GLU A 292 -3.21 -5.51 9.62
CA GLU A 292 -2.09 -6.38 9.22
C GLU A 292 -0.98 -5.58 8.51
N ASP A 293 -1.35 -4.62 7.68
CA ASP A 293 -0.38 -3.79 6.95
C ASP A 293 0.46 -2.96 7.91
N VAL A 294 -0.15 -2.27 8.88
CA VAL A 294 0.56 -1.52 9.94
C VAL A 294 1.48 -2.45 10.73
N ARG A 295 0.97 -3.60 11.17
CA ARG A 295 1.78 -4.59 11.91
C ARG A 295 2.96 -5.10 11.10
N SER A 296 2.78 -5.33 9.80
CA SER A 296 3.87 -5.80 8.94
C SER A 296 4.91 -4.70 8.64
N ILE A 297 4.56 -3.42 8.77
CA ILE A 297 5.55 -2.34 8.67
C ILE A 297 6.43 -2.32 9.93
N VAL A 298 5.83 -2.62 11.08
CA VAL A 298 6.43 -2.44 12.41
C VAL A 298 7.07 -3.71 13.00
N LEU A 299 6.69 -4.92 12.55
CA LEU A 299 7.22 -6.19 13.06
C LEU A 299 8.41 -6.76 12.27
N PHE A 300 8.54 -6.41 10.99
CA PHE A 300 9.70 -6.77 10.16
C PHE A 300 11.06 -6.14 10.55
N PRO A 301 11.14 -5.03 11.31
CA PRO A 301 12.35 -4.50 11.93
C PRO A 301 13.17 -5.45 12.82
N GLN A 302 12.59 -6.55 13.30
CA GLN A 302 13.22 -7.42 14.30
C GLN A 302 14.25 -8.42 13.71
N MET A 303 14.24 -8.62 12.38
CA MET A 303 15.27 -9.38 11.68
C MET A 303 16.30 -8.42 11.08
N GLU A 304 17.37 -8.19 11.83
CA GLU A 304 18.55 -7.39 11.47
C GLU A 304 18.30 -5.90 11.13
N ARG A 305 18.42 -5.05 12.16
CA ARG A 305 18.46 -3.58 12.09
C ARG A 305 19.51 -2.97 11.13
N ASN A 306 20.27 -3.80 10.40
CA ASN A 306 21.30 -3.41 9.44
C ASN A 306 20.91 -3.59 7.95
N VAL A 307 19.77 -4.23 7.61
CA VAL A 307 19.37 -4.51 6.20
C VAL A 307 18.03 -3.86 5.80
N PHE A 308 17.48 -3.02 6.68
CA PHE A 308 16.21 -2.28 6.54
C PHE A 308 15.96 -1.61 5.17
N TYR A 309 17.01 -1.12 4.52
CA TYR A 309 16.87 -0.23 3.37
C TYR A 309 16.55 -0.94 2.05
N ILE A 310 16.83 -2.24 1.93
CA ILE A 310 16.59 -3.00 0.69
C ILE A 310 15.17 -3.60 0.68
N TYR A 311 14.59 -3.89 1.85
CA TYR A 311 13.25 -4.48 1.94
C TYR A 311 12.10 -3.49 1.71
N ILE A 312 12.27 -2.22 2.10
CA ILE A 312 11.29 -1.15 1.80
C ILE A 312 11.15 -0.95 0.28
N ILE A 313 12.24 -1.13 -0.48
CA ILE A 313 12.20 -1.12 -1.96
C ILE A 313 11.38 -2.30 -2.50
N ARG A 314 11.37 -3.46 -1.82
CA ARG A 314 10.58 -4.63 -2.20
C ARG A 314 9.08 -4.44 -1.90
N TYR A 315 8.76 -3.71 -0.84
CA TYR A 315 7.39 -3.40 -0.42
C TYR A 315 6.71 -2.40 -1.38
N VAL A 316 7.46 -1.44 -1.91
CA VAL A 316 7.01 -0.52 -2.98
C VAL A 316 6.92 -1.23 -4.35
N ARG A 317 7.65 -2.34 -4.55
CA ARG A 317 7.70 -3.10 -5.81
C ARG A 317 6.47 -3.97 -6.07
N PHE A 318 5.58 -4.18 -5.10
CA PHE A 318 4.40 -5.04 -5.26
C PHE A 318 3.15 -4.32 -5.76
N ASN A 319 3.32 -3.15 -6.36
CA ASN A 319 2.34 -2.56 -7.27
C ASN A 319 2.87 -2.47 -8.71
N PRO A 320 3.04 -3.60 -9.44
CA PRO A 320 3.08 -3.58 -10.89
C PRO A 320 1.79 -4.23 -11.41
N GLY A 321 0.88 -3.41 -11.93
CA GLY A 321 -0.01 -3.89 -12.98
C GLY A 321 0.86 -4.35 -14.14
N GLY A 322 0.94 -5.66 -14.35
CA GLY A 322 1.75 -6.25 -15.41
C GLY A 322 1.92 -7.74 -15.19
N TYR A 323 1.03 -8.52 -15.82
CA TYR A 323 1.13 -9.97 -15.95
C TYR A 323 2.54 -10.44 -16.32
N TYR A 324 3.16 -11.26 -15.48
CA TYR A 324 3.98 -12.39 -15.91
C TYR A 324 3.89 -13.50 -14.87
N ALA A 325 3.09 -14.52 -15.20
CA ALA A 325 3.18 -15.84 -14.59
C ALA A 325 4.52 -16.48 -14.99
N PHE A 326 5.23 -17.13 -14.08
CA PHE A 326 5.96 -18.38 -14.37
C PHE A 326 6.19 -19.16 -13.06
N GLY A 327 6.07 -20.48 -13.18
CA GLY A 327 5.77 -21.41 -12.11
C GLY A 327 6.89 -21.64 -11.09
N THR A 328 6.46 -22.03 -9.91
CA THR A 328 7.29 -22.63 -8.85
C THR A 328 7.89 -23.95 -9.30
N ASP A 329 9.20 -23.91 -9.46
CA ASP A 329 10.22 -24.87 -9.03
C ASP A 329 9.89 -26.38 -8.95
N CYS A 330 10.68 -27.10 -9.76
CA CYS A 330 11.20 -28.41 -9.44
C CYS A 330 11.86 -28.42 -8.05
N ASN A 331 11.55 -29.41 -7.22
CA ASN A 331 12.50 -29.93 -6.24
C ASN A 331 12.05 -31.29 -5.71
N THR A 332 12.72 -32.37 -6.14
CA THR A 332 13.13 -33.46 -5.22
C THR A 332 14.13 -34.42 -5.88
N ALA A 333 15.40 -34.06 -5.75
CA ALA A 333 16.55 -34.96 -5.60
C ALA A 333 17.46 -34.19 -4.62
N GLU A 334 18.00 -34.70 -3.52
CA GLU A 334 18.31 -36.04 -3.05
C GLU A 334 18.28 -36.01 -1.51
N LYS A 335 18.06 -37.16 -0.86
CA LYS A 335 18.83 -37.56 0.33
C LYS A 335 18.60 -39.05 0.59
N LYS A 336 19.74 -39.77 0.60
CA LYS A 336 20.07 -41.08 1.19
C LYS A 336 18.94 -42.00 1.64
#